data_AF-A0A2P2CZL9-F1
#
_entry.id   AF-A0A2P2CZL9-F1
#
_cell.length_a   1.000
_cell.length_b   1.000
_cell.length_c   1.000
_cell.angle_alpha   90.00
_cell.angle_beta   90.00
_cell.angle_gamma   90.00
#
_symmetry.space_group_name_H-M   'P 1'
#
loop_
_entity.id
_entity.type
_entity.pdbx_description
1 polymer ?
#
loop_
_entity_poly.entity_id
_entity_poly.type
_entity_poly.pdbx_seq_one_letter_code
_entity_poly.pdbx_strand_id
1 'polypeptide(L)'
;MVYYGYLFPNTAYAKLNTDLTVSHLWPYGLDYLENSFRWDLFTSVAIAIAILLLPYFIWKKKFLEAALSSGIGLYILYVCSIGGDFMSGRFFALPFVACVFLLSELSPSYLPRVGVLFFVALFLLNQNSYLYITKDYTRLRNDGEIQDEKGAYFRSTNFLRSVQFREFPTHGWAEAGRKFKKAPNEPDKACATINVGFYGYFAGQDRKIVDSNALTDPLLSKLKSVSNWRVGHFTRNIPLGYLESVSSGQNKIQDPDLKVYYDRLKLLTESEDLFTKERFMEILRENLGGNRNLIRNSEPRTPWVGIPEGFGCGLGVGY
;
A
#
# COMPACT_ATOMS: atom_id res chain seq x y z
N MET A 1 19.17 -2.88 6.25
CA MET A 1 20.02 -3.83 5.51
C MET A 1 20.47 -5.00 6.37
N VAL A 2 21.28 -4.84 7.42
CA VAL A 2 21.79 -6.00 8.20
C VAL A 2 20.67 -6.82 8.83
N TYR A 3 19.67 -6.21 9.47
CA TYR A 3 18.58 -6.98 10.10
C TYR A 3 17.71 -7.73 9.08
N TYR A 4 17.20 -7.04 8.06
CA TYR A 4 16.26 -7.61 7.08
C TYR A 4 16.89 -8.34 5.88
N GLY A 5 18.19 -8.20 5.66
CA GLY A 5 18.88 -8.72 4.47
C GLY A 5 18.64 -7.94 3.16
N TYR A 6 17.77 -6.93 3.18
CA TYR A 6 17.40 -6.12 2.01
C TYR A 6 17.66 -4.62 2.20
N LEU A 7 17.86 -3.90 1.09
CA LEU A 7 18.01 -2.45 1.07
C LEU A 7 16.67 -1.72 1.29
N PHE A 8 15.60 -2.20 0.66
CA PHE A 8 14.27 -1.60 0.72
C PHE A 8 13.31 -2.45 1.59
N PRO A 9 12.23 -1.87 2.12
CA PRO A 9 11.21 -2.64 2.82
C PRO A 9 10.51 -3.63 1.87
N ASN A 10 9.97 -4.73 2.41
CA ASN A 10 9.30 -5.76 1.62
C ASN A 10 8.15 -5.20 0.76
N THR A 11 7.41 -4.23 1.30
CA THR A 11 6.33 -3.54 0.59
C THR A 11 6.79 -2.85 -0.69
N ALA A 12 8.02 -2.34 -0.76
CA ALA A 12 8.56 -1.78 -1.99
C ALA A 12 8.67 -2.86 -3.07
N TYR A 13 9.17 -4.05 -2.74
CA TYR A 13 9.23 -5.17 -3.68
C TYR A 13 7.83 -5.63 -4.09
N ALA A 14 6.90 -5.75 -3.13
CA ALA A 14 5.52 -6.15 -3.42
C ALA A 14 4.81 -5.21 -4.42
N LYS A 15 5.08 -3.91 -4.34
CA LYS A 15 4.46 -2.88 -5.20
C LYS A 15 5.20 -2.61 -6.51
N LEU A 16 6.53 -2.70 -6.50
CA LEU A 16 7.36 -2.35 -7.67
C LEU A 16 7.69 -3.55 -8.54
N ASN A 17 7.79 -4.75 -7.95
CA ASN A 17 8.13 -5.98 -8.66
C ASN A 17 6.87 -6.67 -9.21
N THR A 18 6.06 -5.91 -9.95
CA THR A 18 4.78 -6.38 -10.53
C THR A 18 4.93 -6.83 -11.98
N ASP A 19 6.07 -6.57 -12.61
CA ASP A 19 6.33 -6.78 -14.04
C ASP A 19 5.40 -5.93 -14.94
N LEU A 20 4.73 -4.90 -14.38
CA LEU A 20 3.85 -3.97 -15.11
C LEU A 20 4.66 -2.84 -15.73
N THR A 21 4.34 -2.49 -16.97
CA THR A 21 4.92 -1.31 -17.62
C THR A 21 4.12 -0.06 -17.26
N VAL A 22 4.78 1.09 -17.32
CA VAL A 22 4.17 2.42 -17.09
C VAL A 22 2.96 2.66 -18.02
N SER A 23 3.01 2.14 -19.25
CA SER A 23 1.90 2.25 -20.20
C SER A 23 0.62 1.54 -19.74
N HIS A 24 0.73 0.45 -18.99
CA HIS A 24 -0.43 -0.23 -18.41
C HIS A 24 -1.00 0.53 -17.21
N LEU A 25 -0.16 1.27 -16.48
CA LEU A 25 -0.55 1.97 -15.26
C LEU A 25 -1.13 3.36 -15.53
N TRP A 26 -0.68 4.04 -16.59
CA TRP A 26 -1.08 5.41 -16.91
C TRP A 26 -2.60 5.64 -16.96
N PRO A 27 -3.42 4.78 -17.61
CA PRO A 27 -4.88 4.94 -17.61
C PRO A 27 -5.48 4.99 -16.20
N TYR A 28 -5.05 4.09 -15.30
CA TYR A 28 -5.49 4.10 -13.90
C TYR A 28 -5.06 5.37 -13.15
N GLY A 29 -3.90 5.93 -13.51
CA GLY A 29 -3.44 7.21 -13.00
C GLY A 29 -4.37 8.37 -13.40
N LEU A 30 -4.89 8.35 -14.63
CA LEU A 30 -5.87 9.34 -15.10
C LEU A 30 -7.22 9.16 -14.40
N ASP A 31 -7.68 7.92 -14.22
CA ASP A 31 -8.89 7.62 -13.45
C ASP A 31 -8.76 8.14 -12.00
N TYR A 32 -7.57 8.05 -11.40
CA TYR A 32 -7.29 8.57 -10.07
C TYR A 32 -7.33 10.11 -10.01
N LEU A 33 -6.89 10.80 -11.06
CA LEU A 33 -7.04 12.27 -11.18
C LEU A 33 -8.50 12.68 -11.36
N GLU A 34 -9.25 11.97 -12.19
CA GLU A 34 -10.69 12.23 -12.39
C GLU A 34 -11.45 12.03 -11.07
N ASN A 35 -11.17 10.95 -10.35
CA ASN A 35 -11.74 10.69 -9.03
C ASN A 35 -11.46 11.85 -8.07
N SER A 36 -10.21 12.33 -8.01
CA SER A 36 -9.85 13.49 -7.18
C SER A 36 -10.63 14.74 -7.57
N PHE A 37 -10.75 15.06 -8.87
CA PHE A 37 -11.54 16.20 -9.34
C PHE A 37 -13.02 16.10 -8.96
N ARG A 38 -13.60 14.90 -9.03
CA ARG A 38 -15.01 14.66 -8.68
C ARG A 38 -15.28 14.66 -7.18
N TRP A 39 -14.35 14.15 -6.38
CA TRP A 39 -14.54 14.00 -4.93
C TRP A 39 -14.01 15.20 -4.14
N ASP A 40 -12.92 15.82 -4.62
CA ASP A 40 -12.27 16.98 -4.01
C ASP A 40 -11.80 17.99 -5.08
N LEU A 41 -12.78 18.73 -5.60
CA LEU A 41 -12.55 19.80 -6.56
C LEU A 41 -11.50 20.82 -6.09
N PHE A 42 -11.45 21.13 -4.78
CA PHE A 42 -10.54 22.14 -4.25
C PHE A 42 -9.09 21.70 -4.32
N THR A 43 -8.81 20.44 -3.94
CA THR A 43 -7.47 19.88 -4.07
C THR A 43 -7.03 19.90 -5.53
N SER A 44 -7.88 19.44 -6.44
CA SER A 44 -7.56 19.41 -7.88
C SER A 44 -7.36 20.79 -8.48
N VAL A 45 -8.20 21.77 -8.13
CA VAL A 45 -8.06 23.17 -8.60
C VAL A 45 -6.83 23.83 -8.01
N ALA A 46 -6.52 23.62 -6.73
CA ALA A 46 -5.32 24.17 -6.10
C ALA A 46 -4.04 23.65 -6.77
N ILE A 47 -3.98 22.34 -7.05
CA ILE A 47 -2.88 21.71 -7.79
C ILE A 47 -2.77 22.29 -9.21
N ALA A 48 -3.89 22.40 -9.92
CA ALA A 48 -3.90 22.96 -11.27
C ALA A 48 -3.39 24.42 -11.29
N ILE A 49 -3.87 25.27 -10.37
CA ILE A 49 -3.43 26.66 -10.25
C ILE A 49 -1.93 26.72 -9.91
N ALA A 50 -1.47 25.92 -8.95
CA ALA A 50 -0.07 25.90 -8.55
C ALA A 50 0.86 25.56 -9.72
N ILE A 51 0.49 24.60 -10.57
CA ILE A 51 1.25 24.23 -11.77
C ILE A 51 1.17 25.33 -12.84
N LEU A 52 -0.01 25.91 -13.08
CA LEU A 52 -0.21 26.97 -14.08
C LEU A 52 0.52 28.28 -13.74
N LEU A 53 0.83 28.52 -12.45
CA LEU A 53 1.61 29.67 -12.01
C LEU A 53 3.13 29.51 -12.23
N LEU A 54 3.62 28.33 -12.63
CA LEU A 54 5.03 28.09 -12.88
C LEU A 54 5.69 29.15 -13.80
N PRO A 55 5.12 29.51 -14.97
CA PRO A 55 5.73 30.52 -15.85
C PRO A 55 5.82 31.89 -15.19
N TYR A 56 4.84 32.25 -14.35
CA TYR A 56 4.84 33.51 -13.61
C TYR A 56 6.00 33.56 -12.59
N PHE A 57 6.24 32.48 -11.85
CA PHE A 57 7.34 32.42 -10.89
C PHE A 57 8.71 32.49 -11.57
N ILE A 58 8.87 31.80 -12.70
CA ILE A 58 10.07 31.87 -13.52
C ILE A 58 10.31 33.30 -14.01
N TRP A 59 9.28 33.96 -14.55
CA TRP A 59 9.37 35.34 -15.02
C TRP A 59 9.73 36.33 -13.90
N LYS A 60 9.15 36.16 -12.71
CA LYS A 60 9.46 36.96 -11.52
C LYS A 60 10.75 36.57 -10.81
N LYS A 61 11.50 35.59 -11.32
CA LYS A 61 12.74 35.07 -10.71
C LYS A 61 12.55 34.55 -9.27
N LYS A 62 11.34 34.06 -8.98
CA LYS A 62 10.93 33.45 -7.71
C LYS A 62 11.32 31.97 -7.70
N PHE A 63 12.60 31.69 -7.42
CA PHE A 63 13.19 30.37 -7.62
C PHE A 63 12.56 29.28 -6.74
N LEU A 64 12.30 29.57 -5.46
CA LEU A 64 11.75 28.60 -4.52
C LEU A 64 10.31 28.22 -4.91
N GLU A 65 9.50 29.20 -5.26
CA GLU A 65 8.12 29.02 -5.70
C GLU A 65 8.05 28.27 -7.04
N ALA A 66 8.96 28.58 -7.97
CA ALA A 66 9.08 27.84 -9.22
C ALA A 66 9.50 26.38 -8.99
N ALA A 67 10.45 26.13 -8.08
CA ALA A 67 10.87 24.78 -7.71
C ALA A 67 9.73 23.98 -7.07
N LEU A 68 8.96 24.60 -6.18
CA LEU A 68 7.80 23.96 -5.53
C LEU A 68 6.69 23.66 -6.54
N SER A 69 6.34 24.61 -7.40
CA SER A 69 5.36 24.45 -8.48
C SER A 69 5.77 23.34 -9.46
N SER A 70 7.05 23.31 -9.87
CA SER A 70 7.60 22.24 -10.70
C SER A 70 7.55 20.88 -9.99
N GLY A 71 7.91 20.84 -8.70
CA GLY A 71 7.84 19.64 -7.87
C GLY A 71 6.42 19.08 -7.76
N ILE A 72 5.41 19.95 -7.61
CA ILE A 72 3.99 19.55 -7.65
C ILE A 72 3.66 18.91 -9.00
N GLY A 73 4.03 19.53 -10.13
CA GLY A 73 3.80 18.97 -11.46
C GLY A 73 4.46 17.60 -11.66
N LEU A 74 5.74 17.47 -11.28
CA LEU A 74 6.47 16.21 -11.35
C LEU A 74 5.87 15.12 -10.44
N TYR A 75 5.36 15.50 -9.27
CA TYR A 75 4.67 14.59 -8.38
C TYR A 75 3.39 14.04 -9.02
N ILE A 76 2.59 14.88 -9.69
CA ILE A 76 1.38 14.43 -10.39
C ILE A 76 1.73 13.48 -11.54
N LEU A 77 2.77 13.79 -12.32
CA LEU A 77 3.26 12.89 -13.36
C LEU A 77 3.73 11.55 -12.79
N TYR A 78 4.37 11.58 -11.61
CA TYR A 78 4.76 10.37 -10.88
C TYR A 78 3.54 9.55 -10.41
N VAL A 79 2.52 10.20 -9.85
CA VAL A 79 1.28 9.52 -9.47
C VAL A 79 0.64 8.82 -10.67
N CYS A 80 0.61 9.48 -11.83
CA CYS A 80 0.13 8.85 -13.06
C CYS A 80 1.02 7.69 -13.52
N SER A 81 2.34 7.82 -13.40
CA SER A 81 3.28 6.78 -13.86
C SER A 81 3.22 5.50 -13.04
N ILE A 82 2.82 5.58 -11.76
CA ILE A 82 2.58 4.42 -10.89
C ILE A 82 1.12 3.93 -10.91
N GLY A 83 0.23 4.61 -11.64
CA GLY A 83 -1.18 4.25 -11.81
C GLY A 83 -2.10 4.68 -10.67
N GLY A 84 -1.69 5.66 -9.86
CA GLY A 84 -2.47 6.14 -8.73
C GLY A 84 -2.54 5.14 -7.58
N ASP A 85 -3.67 5.13 -6.88
CA ASP A 85 -3.94 4.21 -5.78
C ASP A 85 -5.43 3.87 -5.68
N PHE A 86 -5.77 2.81 -4.96
CA PHE A 86 -7.16 2.53 -4.64
C PHE A 86 -7.71 3.41 -3.51
N MET A 87 -6.87 3.97 -2.62
CA MET A 87 -7.32 4.86 -1.57
C MET A 87 -7.48 6.27 -2.13
N SER A 88 -8.73 6.69 -2.24
CA SER A 88 -9.09 8.00 -2.76
C SER A 88 -8.41 9.15 -1.97
N GLY A 89 -7.83 10.13 -2.67
CA GLY A 89 -7.19 11.31 -2.08
C GLY A 89 -5.81 11.13 -1.43
N ARG A 90 -5.36 9.90 -1.16
CA ARG A 90 -4.13 9.62 -0.40
C ARG A 90 -2.89 10.29 -0.98
N PHE A 91 -2.66 10.19 -2.29
CA PHE A 91 -1.47 10.77 -2.91
C PHE A 91 -1.58 12.29 -3.16
N PHE A 92 -2.77 12.86 -3.12
CA PHE A 92 -2.95 14.30 -3.35
C PHE A 92 -2.78 15.15 -2.08
N ALA A 93 -2.76 14.53 -0.89
CA ALA A 93 -2.61 15.24 0.39
C ALA A 93 -1.33 16.08 0.47
N LEU A 94 -0.17 15.52 0.07
CA LEU A 94 1.10 16.25 0.11
C LEU A 94 1.16 17.38 -0.93
N PRO A 95 0.84 17.15 -2.22
CA PRO A 95 0.71 18.24 -3.21
C PRO A 95 -0.25 19.33 -2.77
N PHE A 96 -1.38 18.98 -2.15
CA PHE A 96 -2.33 19.95 -1.64
C PHE A 96 -1.71 20.87 -0.57
N VAL A 97 -1.00 20.30 0.41
CA VAL A 97 -0.30 21.09 1.44
C VAL A 97 0.74 22.01 0.81
N ALA A 98 1.50 21.53 -0.17
CA ALA A 98 2.45 22.35 -0.92
C ALA A 98 1.76 23.51 -1.67
N CYS A 99 0.58 23.27 -2.25
CA CYS A 99 -0.24 24.31 -2.88
C CYS A 99 -0.69 25.36 -1.85
N VAL A 100 -1.11 24.94 -0.65
CA VAL A 100 -1.53 25.87 0.40
C VAL A 100 -0.38 26.81 0.78
N PHE A 101 0.82 26.30 0.98
CA PHE A 101 1.99 27.16 1.26
C PHE A 101 2.26 28.13 0.12
N LEU A 102 2.33 27.63 -1.12
CA LEU A 102 2.60 28.44 -2.31
C LEU A 102 1.56 29.56 -2.52
N LEU A 103 0.28 29.23 -2.37
CA LEU A 103 -0.82 30.18 -2.56
C LEU A 103 -0.95 31.18 -1.40
N SER A 104 -0.53 30.77 -0.19
CA SER A 104 -0.52 31.67 0.97
C SER A 104 0.47 32.82 0.82
N GLU A 105 1.62 32.59 0.18
CA GLU A 105 2.64 33.62 -0.08
C GLU A 105 2.19 34.64 -1.15
N LEU A 106 1.28 34.24 -2.04
CA LEU A 106 0.72 35.11 -3.08
C LEU A 106 -0.48 35.91 -2.59
N SER A 107 -1.09 35.50 -1.48
CA SER A 107 -2.34 36.08 -1.00
C SER A 107 -2.10 37.36 -0.20
N PRO A 108 -2.81 38.47 -0.50
CA PRO A 108 -2.81 39.67 0.35
C PRO A 108 -3.17 39.31 1.79
N SER A 109 -2.63 40.01 2.79
CA SER A 109 -2.74 39.65 4.22
C SER A 109 -4.17 39.46 4.78
N TYR A 110 -5.20 39.98 4.12
CA TYR A 110 -6.61 39.79 4.48
C TYR A 110 -7.29 38.60 3.78
N LEU A 111 -6.80 38.20 2.60
CA LEU A 111 -7.32 37.09 1.80
C LEU A 111 -7.19 35.72 2.47
N PRO A 112 -6.12 35.37 3.21
CA PRO A 112 -6.05 34.09 3.89
C PRO A 112 -7.09 33.97 5.01
N ARG A 113 -7.54 35.08 5.62
CA ARG A 113 -8.61 35.03 6.65
C ARG A 113 -9.96 34.70 6.02
N VAL A 114 -10.30 35.34 4.91
CA VAL A 114 -11.53 35.06 4.15
C VAL A 114 -11.45 33.69 3.46
N GLY A 115 -10.29 33.35 2.92
CA GLY A 115 -10.00 32.06 2.30
C GLY A 115 -10.05 30.90 3.29
N VAL A 116 -9.58 31.07 4.53
CA VAL A 116 -9.74 30.08 5.61
C VAL A 116 -11.20 29.96 6.01
N LEU A 117 -11.94 31.05 6.15
CA LEU A 117 -13.38 30.98 6.47
C LEU A 117 -14.19 30.31 5.35
N PHE A 118 -13.87 30.61 4.10
CA PHE A 118 -14.48 29.99 2.92
C PHE A 118 -14.08 28.52 2.80
N PHE A 119 -12.80 28.20 3.05
CA PHE A 119 -12.29 26.84 3.12
C PHE A 119 -13.00 26.04 4.21
N VAL A 120 -13.12 26.58 5.43
CA VAL A 120 -13.85 25.94 6.54
C VAL A 120 -15.34 25.77 6.21
N ALA A 121 -15.98 26.78 5.63
CA ALA A 121 -17.38 26.70 5.22
C ALA A 121 -17.60 25.63 4.15
N LEU A 122 -16.78 25.60 3.11
CA LEU A 122 -16.84 24.57 2.08
C LEU A 122 -16.44 23.20 2.61
N PHE A 123 -15.49 23.11 3.52
CA PHE A 123 -15.05 21.87 4.15
C PHE A 123 -16.13 21.23 5.02
N LEU A 124 -16.87 22.05 5.79
CA LEU A 124 -17.96 21.60 6.63
C LEU A 124 -19.23 21.27 5.82
N LEU A 125 -19.45 21.96 4.70
CA LEU A 125 -20.68 21.84 3.90
C LEU A 125 -20.53 20.94 2.67
N ASN A 126 -19.31 20.73 2.15
CA ASN A 126 -19.05 19.81 1.04
C ASN A 126 -18.93 18.38 1.55
N GLN A 127 -20.07 17.69 1.57
CA GLN A 127 -20.16 16.28 1.92
C GLN A 127 -19.32 15.37 1.02
N ASN A 128 -18.75 15.84 -0.10
CA ASN A 128 -17.86 15.07 -0.96
C ASN A 128 -16.39 15.15 -0.54
N SER A 129 -15.98 16.19 0.22
CA SER A 129 -14.60 16.37 0.65
C SER A 129 -14.12 15.22 1.55
N TYR A 130 -12.83 14.86 1.47
CA TYR A 130 -12.21 13.89 2.38
C TYR A 130 -12.18 14.35 3.83
N LEU A 131 -12.27 15.65 4.05
CA LEU A 131 -12.12 16.25 5.36
C LEU A 131 -13.47 16.41 6.09
N TYR A 132 -14.58 16.23 5.37
CA TYR A 132 -15.90 16.09 5.98
C TYR A 132 -15.91 14.90 6.96
N ILE A 133 -16.22 15.18 8.23
CA ILE A 133 -16.32 14.18 9.30
C ILE A 133 -17.58 14.47 10.09
N THR A 134 -18.36 13.41 10.29
CA THR A 134 -19.45 13.39 11.28
C THR A 134 -19.09 12.40 12.38
N LYS A 135 -19.78 12.49 13.52
CA LYS A 135 -19.65 11.52 14.62
C LYS A 135 -19.86 10.07 14.12
N ASP A 136 -20.86 9.90 13.26
CA ASP A 136 -21.21 8.63 12.62
C ASP A 136 -20.94 8.75 11.11
N TYR A 137 -19.67 8.79 10.72
CA TYR A 137 -19.30 8.81 9.31
C TYR A 137 -19.67 7.47 8.66
N THR A 138 -20.74 7.49 7.86
CA THR A 138 -21.33 6.34 7.17
C THR A 138 -21.11 6.36 5.66
N ARG A 139 -20.45 7.40 5.15
CA ARG A 139 -20.20 7.57 3.72
C ARG A 139 -19.20 6.51 3.27
N LEU A 140 -19.65 5.58 2.42
CA LEU A 140 -18.80 4.64 1.71
C LEU A 140 -19.02 4.87 0.22
N ARG A 141 -18.00 5.42 -0.45
CA ARG A 141 -18.03 5.72 -1.88
C ARG A 141 -17.02 4.86 -2.60
N ASN A 142 -17.37 4.44 -3.81
CA ASN A 142 -16.51 3.72 -4.72
C ASN A 142 -16.68 4.32 -6.12
N ASP A 143 -15.57 4.60 -6.80
CA ASP A 143 -15.51 4.94 -8.21
C ASP A 143 -14.66 3.87 -8.89
N GLY A 144 -15.33 2.85 -9.46
CA GLY A 144 -14.64 1.66 -9.99
C GLY A 144 -13.79 1.00 -8.90
N GLU A 145 -12.47 0.96 -9.13
CA GLU A 145 -11.48 0.37 -8.24
C GLU A 145 -10.95 1.33 -7.16
N ILE A 146 -11.44 2.58 -7.09
CA ILE A 146 -11.01 3.58 -6.11
C ILE A 146 -12.09 3.72 -5.02
N GLN A 147 -11.67 3.70 -3.75
CA GLN A 147 -12.55 3.58 -2.59
C GLN A 147 -12.27 4.63 -1.51
N ASP A 148 -13.34 5.05 -0.84
CA ASP A 148 -13.29 5.81 0.42
C ASP A 148 -12.93 4.88 1.58
N GLU A 149 -11.65 4.54 1.72
CA GLU A 149 -11.16 3.67 2.81
C GLU A 149 -11.43 4.28 4.19
N LYS A 150 -11.46 5.62 4.32
CA LYS A 150 -11.87 6.26 5.57
C LYS A 150 -13.28 5.83 5.94
N GLY A 151 -14.21 5.83 4.98
CA GLY A 151 -15.57 5.30 5.14
C GLY A 151 -15.63 3.86 5.61
N ALA A 152 -14.79 3.00 5.03
CA ALA A 152 -14.74 1.59 5.37
C ALA A 152 -14.32 1.36 6.84
N TYR A 153 -13.33 2.09 7.34
CA TYR A 153 -12.78 1.84 8.67
C TYR A 153 -13.35 2.72 9.78
N PHE A 154 -13.77 3.96 9.50
CA PHE A 154 -14.04 4.98 10.52
C PHE A 154 -14.98 4.51 11.62
N ARG A 155 -16.04 3.76 11.26
CA ARG A 155 -17.01 3.23 12.21
C ARG A 155 -16.41 2.30 13.25
N SER A 156 -15.26 1.69 12.97
CA SER A 156 -14.59 0.73 13.86
C SER A 156 -13.28 1.24 14.46
N THR A 157 -12.72 2.33 13.91
CA THR A 157 -11.36 2.81 14.24
C THR A 157 -11.28 4.28 14.67
N ASN A 158 -12.40 4.99 14.80
CA ASN A 158 -12.34 6.40 15.22
C ASN A 158 -11.96 6.55 16.71
N PHE A 159 -11.38 7.71 17.04
CA PHE A 159 -10.90 8.04 18.38
C PHE A 159 -12.00 8.01 19.45
N LEU A 160 -13.22 8.47 19.16
CA LEU A 160 -14.30 8.45 20.16
C LEU A 160 -14.67 7.02 20.56
N ARG A 161 -14.51 6.04 19.66
CA ARG A 161 -14.72 4.63 19.98
C ARG A 161 -13.55 4.00 20.74
N SER A 162 -12.32 4.49 20.56
CA SER A 162 -11.16 3.91 21.27
C SER A 162 -11.25 4.09 22.79
N VAL A 163 -11.94 5.14 23.26
CA VAL A 163 -12.20 5.36 24.69
C VAL A 163 -13.46 4.65 25.21
N GLN A 164 -14.37 4.24 24.32
CA GLN A 164 -15.62 3.56 24.69
C GLN A 164 -15.45 2.04 24.81
N PHE A 165 -14.61 1.45 23.96
CA PHE A 165 -14.46 -0.01 23.87
C PHE A 165 -13.13 -0.44 24.46
N ARG A 166 -13.16 -1.35 25.43
CA ARG A 166 -11.96 -1.97 26.00
C ARG A 166 -11.14 -2.73 24.96
N GLU A 167 -11.82 -3.34 24.00
CA GLU A 167 -11.26 -4.22 22.98
C GLU A 167 -11.33 -3.53 21.60
N PHE A 168 -10.36 -2.65 21.32
CA PHE A 168 -10.33 -1.76 20.15
C PHE A 168 -9.21 -2.12 19.13
N PRO A 169 -9.40 -1.91 17.81
CA PRO A 169 -10.63 -1.51 17.13
C PRO A 169 -11.68 -2.62 17.12
N THR A 170 -12.94 -2.25 16.85
CA THR A 170 -14.08 -3.18 16.81
C THR A 170 -14.35 -3.71 15.40
N HIS A 171 -13.32 -3.75 14.54
CA HIS A 171 -13.45 -4.18 13.15
C HIS A 171 -13.54 -5.71 13.06
N GLY A 172 -14.34 -6.24 12.14
CA GLY A 172 -14.51 -7.70 11.99
C GLY A 172 -13.19 -8.45 11.78
N TRP A 173 -12.26 -7.88 11.00
CA TRP A 173 -10.91 -8.45 10.84
C TRP A 173 -10.09 -8.45 12.12
N ALA A 174 -10.21 -7.43 12.97
CA ALA A 174 -9.53 -7.39 14.26
C ALA A 174 -10.10 -8.46 15.21
N GLU A 175 -11.43 -8.60 15.23
CA GLU A 175 -12.10 -9.65 16.00
C GLU A 175 -11.70 -11.06 15.50
N ALA A 176 -11.67 -11.28 14.19
CA ALA A 176 -11.22 -12.53 13.59
C ALA A 176 -9.77 -12.85 13.97
N GLY A 177 -8.88 -11.84 13.95
CA GLY A 177 -7.51 -11.99 14.43
C GLY A 177 -7.44 -12.40 15.90
N ARG A 178 -8.20 -11.73 16.78
CA ARG A 178 -8.25 -12.08 18.21
C ARG A 178 -8.80 -13.49 18.45
N LYS A 179 -9.81 -13.91 17.68
CA LYS A 179 -10.35 -15.28 17.72
C LYS A 179 -9.30 -16.29 17.26
N PHE A 180 -8.61 -16.00 16.17
CA PHE A 180 -7.54 -16.85 15.65
C PHE A 180 -6.38 -16.98 16.65
N LYS A 181 -6.01 -15.89 17.33
CA LYS A 181 -5.04 -15.92 18.42
C LYS A 181 -5.42 -16.93 19.52
N LYS A 182 -6.67 -16.89 19.98
CA LYS A 182 -7.21 -17.72 21.08
C LYS A 182 -7.53 -19.17 20.67
N ALA A 183 -7.64 -19.46 19.38
CA ALA A 183 -8.02 -20.79 18.91
C ALA A 183 -6.97 -21.84 19.31
N PRO A 184 -7.36 -23.04 19.76
CA PRO A 184 -6.44 -24.12 20.11
C PRO A 184 -5.70 -24.73 18.90
N ASN A 185 -5.84 -24.12 17.72
CA ASN A 185 -5.24 -24.56 16.46
C ASN A 185 -3.73 -24.70 16.57
N GLU A 186 -3.19 -25.67 15.82
CA GLU A 186 -1.76 -25.88 15.54
C GLU A 186 -1.07 -24.53 15.24
N PRO A 187 -0.29 -23.95 16.18
CA PRO A 187 0.33 -22.64 15.98
C PRO A 187 1.31 -22.64 14.80
N ASP A 188 1.90 -23.80 14.53
CA ASP A 188 2.84 -24.00 13.43
C ASP A 188 2.18 -24.10 12.06
N LYS A 189 0.88 -24.38 11.97
CA LYS A 189 0.20 -24.50 10.68
C LYS A 189 0.06 -23.11 10.06
N ALA A 190 0.72 -22.93 8.91
CA ALA A 190 0.59 -21.71 8.13
C ALA A 190 -0.83 -21.59 7.58
N CYS A 191 -1.30 -20.35 7.46
CA CYS A 191 -2.50 -20.02 6.72
C CYS A 191 -2.24 -18.86 5.77
N ALA A 192 -3.10 -18.65 4.78
CA ALA A 192 -2.98 -17.57 3.82
C ALA A 192 -4.22 -16.67 3.80
N THR A 193 -3.99 -15.40 3.47
CA THR A 193 -5.05 -14.40 3.32
C THR A 193 -4.61 -13.29 2.36
N ILE A 194 -5.56 -12.56 1.79
CA ILE A 194 -5.29 -11.33 1.02
C ILE A 194 -5.40 -10.07 1.90
N ASN A 195 -5.98 -10.18 3.10
CA ASN A 195 -6.31 -9.06 3.98
C ASN A 195 -5.57 -9.15 5.31
N VAL A 196 -4.23 -9.07 5.26
CA VAL A 196 -3.38 -9.31 6.43
C VAL A 196 -3.45 -8.20 7.49
N GLY A 197 -3.88 -6.98 7.16
CA GLY A 197 -3.82 -5.78 8.03
C GLY A 197 -4.25 -5.99 9.49
N PHE A 198 -5.54 -5.75 9.81
CA PHE A 198 -6.03 -5.97 11.17
C PHE A 198 -5.98 -7.44 11.59
N TYR A 199 -6.30 -8.35 10.67
CA TYR A 199 -6.33 -9.76 10.97
C TYR A 199 -4.99 -10.28 11.49
N GLY A 200 -3.92 -10.05 10.75
CA GLY A 200 -2.56 -10.45 11.10
C GLY A 200 -2.04 -9.72 12.33
N TYR A 201 -2.31 -8.42 12.48
CA TYR A 201 -1.90 -7.68 13.68
C TYR A 201 -2.51 -8.27 14.96
N PHE A 202 -3.80 -8.63 14.93
CA PHE A 202 -4.51 -9.17 16.10
C PHE A 202 -4.37 -10.70 16.26
N ALA A 203 -3.87 -11.41 15.25
CA ALA A 203 -3.61 -12.84 15.29
C ALA A 203 -2.52 -13.25 16.29
N GLY A 204 -1.67 -12.31 16.71
CA GLY A 204 -0.54 -12.58 17.61
C GLY A 204 0.75 -12.95 16.86
N GLN A 205 1.85 -13.04 17.61
CA GLN A 205 3.20 -13.22 17.04
C GLN A 205 3.52 -14.69 16.73
N ASP A 206 2.81 -15.63 17.36
CA ASP A 206 3.08 -17.08 17.26
C ASP A 206 2.37 -17.74 16.07
N ARG A 207 1.70 -16.96 15.22
CA ARG A 207 0.93 -17.46 14.07
C ARG A 207 1.67 -17.19 12.76
N LYS A 208 1.71 -18.20 11.88
CA LYS A 208 2.30 -18.08 10.54
C LYS A 208 1.23 -17.72 9.51
N ILE A 209 1.28 -16.50 8.99
CA ILE A 209 0.30 -15.97 8.02
C ILE A 209 1.03 -15.55 6.74
N VAL A 210 0.71 -16.21 5.64
CA VAL A 210 1.16 -15.87 4.29
C VAL A 210 0.21 -14.82 3.70
N ASP A 211 0.75 -13.65 3.36
CA ASP A 211 0.01 -12.58 2.71
C ASP A 211 0.10 -12.72 1.19
N SER A 212 -1.00 -13.10 0.54
CA SER A 212 -1.02 -13.27 -0.92
C SER A 212 -0.85 -11.97 -1.70
N ASN A 213 -1.07 -10.80 -1.08
CA ASN A 213 -0.71 -9.49 -1.65
C ASN A 213 0.78 -9.16 -1.51
N ALA A 214 1.53 -10.05 -0.86
CA ALA A 214 2.97 -10.01 -0.69
C ALA A 214 3.52 -8.81 0.10
N LEU A 215 2.67 -8.04 0.79
CA LEU A 215 3.12 -6.88 1.56
C LEU A 215 3.98 -7.33 2.74
N THR A 216 3.58 -8.42 3.41
CA THR A 216 4.31 -8.99 4.54
C THR A 216 5.02 -10.30 4.22
N ASP A 217 4.88 -10.83 3.00
CA ASP A 217 5.50 -12.09 2.60
C ASP A 217 6.80 -11.87 1.81
N PRO A 218 7.95 -12.39 2.28
CA PRO A 218 9.25 -12.12 1.68
C PRO A 218 9.50 -12.90 0.38
N LEU A 219 8.85 -14.04 0.16
CA LEU A 219 9.02 -14.83 -1.06
C LEU A 219 8.11 -14.29 -2.15
N LEU A 220 6.82 -14.13 -1.85
CA LEU A 220 5.83 -13.68 -2.83
C LEU A 220 6.12 -12.27 -3.35
N SER A 221 6.80 -11.41 -2.58
CA SER A 221 7.17 -10.05 -3.04
C SER A 221 8.21 -10.05 -4.16
N LYS A 222 8.86 -11.20 -4.39
CA LYS A 222 9.88 -11.42 -5.41
C LYS A 222 9.30 -12.04 -6.69
N LEU A 223 8.05 -12.50 -6.62
CA LEU A 223 7.34 -13.12 -7.73
C LEU A 223 6.46 -12.11 -8.48
N LYS A 224 6.23 -12.42 -9.76
CA LYS A 224 5.33 -11.66 -10.63
C LYS A 224 3.91 -11.68 -10.10
N SER A 225 3.20 -10.56 -10.21
CA SER A 225 1.78 -10.52 -9.87
C SER A 225 0.93 -11.31 -10.88
N VAL A 226 -0.26 -11.71 -10.46
CA VAL A 226 -1.30 -12.29 -11.32
C VAL A 226 -1.78 -11.30 -12.38
N SER A 227 -2.58 -11.76 -13.35
CA SER A 227 -3.13 -10.92 -14.42
C SER A 227 -4.31 -10.04 -13.98
N ASN A 228 -5.17 -10.53 -13.08
CA ASN A 228 -6.33 -9.81 -12.52
C ASN A 228 -5.98 -9.13 -11.19
N TRP A 229 -5.20 -8.05 -11.27
CA TRP A 229 -4.78 -7.24 -10.13
C TRP A 229 -5.62 -5.95 -10.03
N ARG A 230 -5.60 -5.34 -8.84
CA ARG A 230 -6.16 -4.00 -8.59
C ARG A 230 -5.00 -3.06 -8.25
N VAL A 231 -5.09 -1.79 -8.63
CA VAL A 231 -4.05 -0.81 -8.23
C VAL A 231 -3.89 -0.83 -6.71
N GLY A 232 -2.66 -1.00 -6.25
CA GLY A 232 -2.39 -1.14 -4.82
C GLY A 232 -2.65 -2.54 -4.24
N HIS A 233 -3.17 -3.51 -4.99
CA HIS A 233 -3.29 -4.91 -4.55
C HIS A 233 -2.85 -5.85 -5.67
N PHE A 234 -1.57 -6.20 -5.62
CA PHE A 234 -0.92 -7.05 -6.59
C PHE A 234 -0.80 -8.46 -5.98
N THR A 235 -1.82 -9.29 -6.14
CA THR A 235 -1.80 -10.65 -5.61
C THR A 235 -0.79 -11.53 -6.36
N ARG A 236 -0.21 -12.53 -5.66
CA ARG A 236 0.62 -13.57 -6.23
C ARG A 236 -0.03 -14.93 -6.03
N ASN A 237 0.14 -15.81 -7.03
CA ASN A 237 -0.19 -17.22 -6.85
C ASN A 237 0.83 -17.84 -5.87
N ILE A 238 0.33 -18.59 -4.90
CA ILE A 238 1.15 -19.26 -3.90
C ILE A 238 1.82 -20.47 -4.57
N PRO A 239 3.16 -20.56 -4.57
CA PRO A 239 3.87 -21.70 -5.15
C PRO A 239 3.48 -23.02 -4.47
N LEU A 240 3.40 -24.10 -5.24
CA LEU A 240 3.11 -25.43 -4.70
C LEU A 240 4.19 -25.85 -3.68
N GLY A 241 3.74 -26.31 -2.52
CA GLY A 241 4.63 -26.70 -1.41
C GLY A 241 5.05 -25.54 -0.51
N TYR A 242 4.74 -24.28 -0.84
CA TYR A 242 5.19 -23.13 -0.04
C TYR A 242 4.52 -23.09 1.34
N LEU A 243 3.20 -23.28 1.41
CA LEU A 243 2.46 -23.26 2.68
C LEU A 243 2.87 -24.41 3.61
N GLU A 244 3.14 -25.58 3.04
CA GLU A 244 3.68 -26.74 3.74
C GLU A 244 5.10 -26.46 4.23
N SER A 245 5.88 -25.69 3.47
CA SER A 245 7.23 -25.28 3.85
C SER A 245 7.23 -24.33 5.03
N VAL A 246 6.35 -23.33 5.02
CA VAL A 246 6.16 -22.41 6.15
C VAL A 246 5.63 -23.17 7.37
N SER A 247 4.69 -24.10 7.16
CA SER A 247 4.10 -24.87 8.25
C SER A 247 5.13 -25.75 8.96
N SER A 248 5.86 -26.57 8.19
CA SER A 248 6.78 -27.58 8.72
C SER A 248 8.21 -27.08 8.95
N GLY A 249 8.56 -25.89 8.46
CA GLY A 249 9.92 -25.34 8.49
C GLY A 249 10.89 -25.97 7.46
N GLN A 250 10.50 -27.08 6.83
CA GLN A 250 11.27 -27.79 5.81
C GLN A 250 10.91 -27.31 4.41
N ASN A 251 11.90 -27.10 3.54
CA ASN A 251 11.64 -26.63 2.18
C ASN A 251 11.04 -27.73 1.28
N LYS A 252 9.73 -27.62 1.05
CA LYS A 252 8.87 -28.51 0.25
C LYS A 252 8.40 -27.89 -1.06
N ILE A 253 8.93 -26.71 -1.43
CA ILE A 253 8.61 -26.06 -2.70
C ILE A 253 8.96 -26.99 -3.87
N GLN A 254 8.04 -27.12 -4.83
CA GLN A 254 8.19 -28.06 -5.95
C GLN A 254 9.10 -27.54 -7.06
N ASP A 255 9.03 -26.25 -7.36
CA ASP A 255 9.88 -25.61 -8.37
C ASP A 255 11.35 -25.64 -7.91
N PRO A 256 12.27 -26.27 -8.67
CA PRO A 256 13.66 -26.45 -8.23
C PRO A 256 14.43 -25.14 -8.05
N ASP A 257 14.22 -24.15 -8.92
CA ASP A 257 14.94 -22.88 -8.86
C ASP A 257 14.42 -22.03 -7.70
N LEU A 258 13.10 -21.97 -7.53
CA LEU A 258 12.46 -21.29 -6.43
C LEU A 258 12.78 -21.95 -5.09
N LYS A 259 12.95 -23.27 -5.07
CA LYS A 259 13.40 -24.01 -3.89
C LYS A 259 14.76 -23.51 -3.43
N VAL A 260 15.74 -23.41 -4.34
CA VAL A 260 17.07 -22.85 -4.05
C VAL A 260 16.97 -21.38 -3.62
N TYR A 261 16.12 -20.59 -4.27
CA TYR A 261 15.90 -19.20 -3.89
C TYR A 261 15.35 -19.07 -2.47
N TYR A 262 14.38 -19.91 -2.10
CA TYR A 262 13.78 -19.89 -0.76
C TYR A 262 14.77 -20.24 0.34
N ASP A 263 15.68 -21.21 0.12
CA ASP A 263 16.74 -21.51 1.09
C ASP A 263 17.68 -20.31 1.31
N ARG A 264 18.03 -19.61 0.22
CA ARG A 264 18.82 -18.37 0.30
C ARG A 264 18.03 -17.27 1.00
N LEU A 265 16.74 -17.14 0.72
CA LEU A 265 15.87 -16.17 1.38
C LEU A 265 15.81 -16.41 2.89
N LYS A 266 15.66 -17.66 3.34
CA LYS A 266 15.69 -18.01 4.76
C LYS A 266 17.02 -17.65 5.41
N LEU A 267 18.15 -17.84 4.73
CA LEU A 267 19.46 -17.38 5.23
C LEU A 267 19.49 -15.85 5.40
N LEU A 268 18.79 -15.09 4.56
CA LEU A 268 18.70 -13.63 4.69
C LEU A 268 17.78 -13.21 5.83
N THR A 269 16.59 -13.79 5.94
CA THR A 269 15.49 -13.28 6.77
C THR A 269 15.32 -14.00 8.11
N GLU A 270 15.81 -15.22 8.24
CA GLU A 270 15.55 -16.12 9.37
C GLU A 270 16.83 -16.71 10.00
N SER A 271 18.00 -16.15 9.68
CA SER A 271 19.25 -16.62 10.28
C SER A 271 19.29 -16.34 11.79
N GLU A 272 19.68 -17.36 12.56
CA GLU A 272 19.84 -17.26 14.02
C GLU A 272 20.93 -16.25 14.40
N ASP A 273 22.04 -16.22 13.65
CA ASP A 273 23.13 -15.27 13.83
C ASP A 273 23.21 -14.28 12.66
N LEU A 274 22.88 -13.02 12.97
CA LEU A 274 22.86 -11.93 12.01
C LEU A 274 24.23 -11.59 11.42
N PHE A 275 25.33 -11.98 12.08
CA PHE A 275 26.69 -11.54 11.75
C PHE A 275 27.58 -12.59 11.09
N THR A 276 27.00 -13.66 10.56
CA THR A 276 27.75 -14.71 9.85
C THR A 276 28.26 -14.24 8.50
N LYS A 277 29.45 -14.71 8.11
CA LYS A 277 30.08 -14.38 6.82
C LYS A 277 29.21 -14.84 5.65
N GLU A 278 28.63 -16.03 5.77
CA GLU A 278 27.76 -16.67 4.80
C GLU A 278 26.54 -15.78 4.52
N ARG A 279 25.91 -15.26 5.57
CA ARG A 279 24.77 -14.36 5.44
C ARG A 279 25.15 -13.02 4.81
N PHE A 280 26.26 -12.39 5.22
CA PHE A 280 26.70 -11.14 4.59
C PHE A 280 27.01 -11.29 3.10
N MET A 281 27.64 -12.40 2.71
CA MET A 281 27.88 -12.71 1.30
C MET A 281 26.58 -12.90 0.53
N GLU A 282 25.58 -13.53 1.15
CA GLU A 282 24.26 -13.70 0.53
C GLU A 282 23.49 -12.38 0.43
N ILE A 283 23.58 -11.50 1.43
CA ILE A 283 23.01 -10.13 1.37
C ILE A 283 23.59 -9.37 0.18
N LEU A 284 24.91 -9.42 0.02
CA LEU A 284 25.57 -8.77 -1.11
C LEU A 284 25.11 -9.37 -2.44
N ARG A 285 25.06 -10.71 -2.55
CA ARG A 285 24.60 -11.42 -3.74
C ARG A 285 23.17 -11.04 -4.12
N GLU A 286 22.25 -11.06 -3.16
CA GLU A 286 20.83 -10.76 -3.39
C GLU A 286 20.64 -9.31 -3.87
N ASN A 287 21.25 -8.34 -3.17
CA ASN A 287 21.08 -6.92 -3.51
C ASN A 287 21.82 -6.52 -4.80
N LEU A 288 22.86 -7.26 -5.20
CA LEU A 288 23.50 -7.13 -6.53
C LEU A 288 22.74 -7.90 -7.64
N GLY A 289 21.68 -8.63 -7.30
CA GLY A 289 20.84 -9.35 -8.26
C GLY A 289 21.37 -10.72 -8.69
N GLY A 290 22.36 -11.28 -7.98
CA GLY A 290 22.94 -12.59 -8.29
C GLY A 290 21.97 -13.77 -8.19
N ASN A 291 20.83 -13.58 -7.51
CA ASN A 291 19.78 -14.58 -7.37
C ASN A 291 18.62 -14.41 -8.36
N ARG A 292 18.62 -13.35 -9.19
CA ARG A 292 17.49 -13.02 -10.07
C ARG A 292 17.14 -14.15 -11.04
N ASN A 293 18.12 -14.92 -11.49
CA ASN A 293 17.89 -16.04 -12.40
C ASN A 293 17.00 -17.14 -11.79
N LEU A 294 16.99 -17.28 -10.46
CA LEU A 294 16.18 -18.30 -9.75
C LEU A 294 14.69 -17.94 -9.65
N ILE A 295 14.33 -16.67 -9.89
CA ILE A 295 12.96 -16.16 -9.82
C ILE A 295 12.47 -15.60 -11.15
N ARG A 296 13.32 -15.62 -12.18
CA ARG A 296 13.01 -15.07 -13.49
C ARG A 296 12.26 -16.11 -14.31
N ASN A 297 10.94 -16.08 -14.22
CA ASN A 297 10.08 -16.83 -15.12
C ASN A 297 9.72 -15.96 -16.35
N SER A 298 9.98 -16.44 -17.57
CA SER A 298 9.56 -15.76 -18.82
C SER A 298 8.10 -16.02 -19.19
N GLU A 299 7.39 -16.88 -18.46
CA GLU A 299 6.00 -17.21 -18.71
C GLU A 299 5.07 -15.99 -18.59
N PRO A 300 3.96 -15.99 -19.36
CA PRO A 300 2.91 -15.00 -19.21
C PRO A 300 2.30 -15.01 -17.81
N ARG A 301 1.68 -13.89 -17.42
CA ARG A 301 0.92 -13.86 -16.17
C ARG A 301 -0.27 -14.78 -16.23
N THR A 302 -0.44 -15.54 -15.17
CA THR A 302 -1.62 -16.38 -14.95
C THR A 302 -2.67 -15.64 -14.13
N PRO A 303 -3.96 -16.00 -14.29
CA PRO A 303 -4.99 -15.51 -13.39
C PRO A 303 -4.75 -16.01 -11.96
N TRP A 304 -5.34 -15.31 -10.99
CA TRP A 304 -5.30 -15.74 -9.61
C TRP A 304 -6.09 -17.05 -9.43
N VAL A 305 -5.44 -18.08 -8.87
CA VAL A 305 -6.05 -19.41 -8.68
C VAL A 305 -6.71 -19.57 -7.30
N GLY A 306 -6.69 -18.52 -6.48
CA GLY A 306 -7.20 -18.56 -5.11
C GLY A 306 -6.15 -19.03 -4.10
N ILE A 307 -6.58 -19.11 -2.84
CA ILE A 307 -5.80 -19.72 -1.77
C ILE A 307 -6.08 -21.24 -1.77
N PRO A 308 -5.07 -22.11 -1.66
CA PRO A 308 -5.27 -23.55 -1.59
C PRO A 308 -6.26 -23.98 -0.50
N GLU A 309 -7.05 -25.01 -0.79
CA GLU A 309 -8.06 -25.52 0.13
C GLU A 309 -7.45 -25.94 1.48
N GLY A 310 -8.13 -25.61 2.57
CA GLY A 310 -7.66 -25.92 3.93
C GLY A 310 -6.57 -25.00 4.49
N PHE A 311 -6.09 -24.02 3.71
CA PHE A 311 -5.11 -23.02 4.15
C PHE A 311 -5.68 -21.59 4.28
N GLY A 312 -6.92 -21.34 3.87
CA GLY A 312 -7.55 -20.01 3.99
C GLY A 312 -7.77 -19.57 5.44
N CYS A 313 -7.49 -18.31 5.75
CA CYS A 313 -7.77 -17.71 7.05
C CYS A 313 -8.20 -16.23 6.95
N GLY A 314 -8.73 -15.70 8.06
CA GLY A 314 -9.39 -14.38 8.09
C GLY A 314 -10.84 -14.42 7.57
N LEU A 315 -11.41 -13.26 7.24
CA LEU A 315 -12.82 -13.15 6.81
C LEU A 315 -13.02 -13.34 5.29
N GLY A 316 -12.31 -14.29 4.68
CA GLY A 316 -12.47 -14.61 3.26
C GLY A 316 -11.96 -13.52 2.29
N VAL A 317 -12.33 -13.63 1.02
CA VAL A 317 -11.92 -12.72 -0.06
C VAL A 317 -12.62 -11.38 0.15
N GLY A 318 -12.00 -10.49 0.92
CA GLY A 318 -12.51 -9.15 1.15
C GLY A 318 -12.05 -8.23 0.04
N TYR A 319 -12.94 -7.97 -0.91
CA TYR A 319 -13.29 -6.67 -1.48
C TYR A 319 -14.78 -6.67 -1.81
#